data_AF-S8C9L1-F1
#
_entry.id   AF-S8C9L1-F1
#
_cell.length_a   1.000
_cell.length_b   1.000
_cell.length_c   1.000
_cell.angle_alpha   90.00
_cell.angle_beta   90.00
_cell.angle_gamma   90.00
#
_symmetry.space_group_name_H-M   'P 1'
#
loop_
_entity.id
_entity.type
_entity.pdbx_description
1 polymer ?
#
loop_
_entity_poly.entity_id
_entity_poly.type
_entity_poly.pdbx_seq_one_letter_code
_entity_poly.pdbx_strand_id
1 'polypeptide(L)'
;MGEILVSLKEAIAAYRNEILLFLLSVESKGKGILKPQQLVGVTEANKLTGHAFKQLLNATQEAVVLPPWILLAVRPKPGIWLYVKLNVDTLSADEVTVPEYLRYKEQIVVDGE
;
A
#
# COMPACT_ATOMS: atom_id res chain seq x y z
N MET A 1 14.36 -5.50 8.90
CA MET A 1 13.00 -5.54 8.32
C MET A 1 12.07 -4.53 8.99
N GLY A 2 12.09 -4.37 10.33
CA GLY A 2 11.19 -3.44 11.04
C GLY A 2 11.37 -1.93 10.78
N GLU A 3 12.52 -1.46 10.28
CA GLU A 3 12.75 -0.01 10.05
C GLU A 3 11.77 0.62 9.06
N ILE A 4 11.40 -0.10 7.98
CA ILE A 4 10.47 0.41 6.97
C ILE A 4 9.07 0.57 7.57
N LEU A 5 8.62 -0.40 8.38
CA LEU A 5 7.32 -0.34 9.03
C LEU A 5 7.26 0.77 10.08
N VAL A 6 8.34 0.97 10.85
CA VAL A 6 8.46 2.08 11.81
C VAL A 6 8.36 3.42 11.08
N SER A 7 9.18 3.63 10.05
CA SER A 7 9.17 4.86 9.25
C SER A 7 7.83 5.11 8.56
N LEU A 8 7.13 4.04 8.15
CA LEU A 8 5.78 4.13 7.61
C LEU A 8 4.77 4.60 8.68
N LYS A 9 4.80 4.02 9.88
CA LYS A 9 3.92 4.43 10.98
C LYS A 9 4.17 5.88 11.40
N GLU A 10 5.43 6.30 11.45
CA GLU A 10 5.81 7.70 11.67
C GLU A 10 5.30 8.63 10.57
N ALA A 11 5.41 8.22 9.30
CA ALA A 11 4.88 8.99 8.18
C ALA A 11 3.36 9.12 8.24
N ILE A 12 2.63 8.06 8.63
CA ILE A 12 1.18 8.10 8.83
C ILE A 12 0.82 9.07 9.96
N ALA A 13 1.56 9.05 11.07
CA ALA A 13 1.33 9.96 12.18
C ALA A 13 1.59 11.43 11.81
N ALA A 14 2.66 11.68 11.04
CA ALA A 14 3.07 13.03 10.65
C ALA A 14 2.20 13.63 9.52
N TYR A 15 1.76 12.81 8.56
CA TYR A 15 1.09 13.25 7.33
C TYR A 15 -0.26 12.54 7.12
N ARG A 16 -1.03 12.45 8.20
CA ARG A 16 -2.27 11.64 8.27
C ARG A 16 -3.26 11.95 7.16
N ASN A 17 -3.51 13.24 6.90
CA ASN A 17 -4.55 13.66 5.96
C ASN A 17 -4.16 13.40 4.51
N GLU A 18 -2.91 13.69 4.14
CA GLU A 18 -2.39 13.44 2.80
C GLU A 18 -2.38 11.94 2.48
N ILE A 19 -1.96 11.12 3.45
CA ILE A 19 -1.95 9.66 3.29
C ILE A 19 -3.38 9.11 3.24
N LEU A 20 -4.30 9.58 4.08
CA LEU A 20 -5.70 9.18 4.03
C LEU A 20 -6.33 9.51 2.67
N LEU A 21 -6.15 10.74 2.17
CA LEU A 21 -6.68 11.14 0.86
C LEU A 21 -6.10 10.26 -0.27
N PHE A 22 -4.82 9.93 -0.20
CA PHE A 22 -4.20 9.00 -1.15
C PHE A 22 -4.84 7.61 -1.06
N LEU A 23 -5.01 7.06 0.14
CA LEU A 23 -5.58 5.72 0.33
C LEU A 23 -7.04 5.65 -0.13
N LEU A 24 -7.85 6.68 0.16
CA LEU A 24 -9.22 6.80 -0.34
C LEU A 24 -9.25 6.85 -1.87
N SER A 25 -8.30 7.55 -2.49
CA SER A 25 -8.21 7.66 -3.97
C SER A 25 -7.71 6.36 -4.61
N VAL A 26 -6.97 5.53 -3.87
CA VAL A 26 -6.60 4.18 -4.29
C VAL A 26 -7.81 3.24 -4.15
N GLU A 27 -8.51 3.31 -3.04
CA GLU A 27 -9.71 2.51 -2.75
C GLU A 27 -10.84 2.80 -3.74
N SER A 28 -11.00 4.05 -4.16
CA SER A 28 -12.01 4.46 -5.14
C SER A 28 -11.80 3.85 -6.53
N LYS A 29 -10.63 3.26 -6.81
CA LYS A 29 -10.39 2.49 -8.04
C LYS A 29 -11.07 1.11 -8.02
N GLY A 30 -11.64 0.73 -6.88
CA GLY A 30 -12.36 -0.51 -6.70
C GLY A 30 -11.46 -1.68 -6.34
N LYS A 31 -12.11 -2.81 -6.03
CA LYS A 31 -11.45 -4.07 -5.74
C LYS A 31 -10.62 -4.52 -6.95
N GLY A 32 -9.35 -4.86 -6.73
CA GLY A 32 -8.48 -5.24 -7.83
C GLY A 32 -6.99 -5.22 -7.49
N ILE A 33 -6.17 -5.40 -8.51
CA ILE A 33 -4.70 -5.27 -8.42
C ILE A 33 -4.29 -4.02 -9.18
N LEU A 34 -3.58 -3.11 -8.51
CA LEU A 34 -2.99 -1.92 -9.10
C LEU A 34 -1.49 -2.13 -9.33
N LYS A 35 -1.03 -1.72 -10.51
CA LYS A 35 0.38 -1.68 -10.88
C LYS A 35 1.04 -0.36 -10.48
N PRO A 36 2.38 -0.28 -10.43
CA PRO A 36 3.09 0.90 -9.91
C PRO A 36 2.70 2.19 -10.64
N GLN A 37 2.53 2.13 -11.96
CA GLN A 37 2.08 3.26 -12.78
C GLN A 37 0.69 3.77 -12.37
N GLN A 38 -0.21 2.87 -11.98
CA GLN A 38 -1.55 3.25 -11.51
C GLN A 38 -1.51 3.84 -10.10
N LEU A 39 -0.59 3.44 -9.24
CA LEU A 39 -0.40 4.02 -7.91
C LEU A 39 0.23 5.41 -7.99
N VAL A 40 1.30 5.56 -8.78
CA VAL A 40 1.99 6.84 -8.97
C VAL A 40 1.11 7.84 -9.74
N GLY A 41 0.22 7.35 -10.60
CA GLY A 41 -0.75 8.18 -11.33
C GLY A 41 -1.92 8.71 -10.49
N VAL A 42 -2.04 8.34 -9.21
CA VAL A 42 -3.00 8.97 -8.29
C VAL A 42 -2.54 10.40 -8.01
N THR A 43 -3.41 11.40 -8.19
CA THR A 43 -3.07 12.83 -8.06
C THR A 43 -2.48 13.15 -6.67
N GLU A 44 -3.05 12.54 -5.63
CA GLU A 44 -2.65 12.66 -4.23
C GLU A 44 -1.23 12.13 -4.00
N ALA A 45 -0.72 11.24 -4.86
CA ALA A 45 0.65 10.73 -4.75
C ALA A 45 1.71 11.83 -4.94
N ASN A 46 1.36 12.97 -5.56
CA ASN A 46 2.25 14.12 -5.70
C ASN A 46 2.34 14.95 -4.41
N LYS A 47 1.29 14.91 -3.57
CA LYS A 47 1.26 15.60 -2.26
C LYS A 47 2.13 14.90 -1.22
N LEU A 48 2.58 13.68 -1.50
CA LEU A 48 3.45 12.88 -0.64
C LEU A 48 4.95 13.10 -0.94
N THR A 49 5.29 14.06 -1.79
CA THR A 49 6.69 14.30 -2.20
C THR A 49 7.55 14.67 -0.98
N GLY A 50 8.67 13.97 -0.80
CA GLY A 50 9.55 14.13 0.37
C GLY A 50 9.19 13.23 1.56
N HIS A 51 8.06 12.53 1.52
CA HIS A 51 7.62 11.66 2.63
C HIS A 51 8.25 10.26 2.50
N ALA A 52 8.52 9.60 3.63
CA ALA A 52 8.93 8.19 3.64
C ALA A 52 7.88 7.28 2.97
N PHE A 53 6.60 7.64 3.08
CA PHE A 53 5.50 6.96 2.38
C PHE A 53 5.69 6.96 0.85
N LYS A 54 6.14 8.07 0.25
CA LYS A 54 6.39 8.14 -1.19
C LYS A 54 7.55 7.26 -1.63
N GLN A 55 8.59 7.12 -0.81
CA GLN A 55 9.68 6.19 -1.09
C GLN A 55 9.19 4.74 -1.09
N LEU A 56 8.33 4.39 -0.13
CA LEU A 56 7.67 3.08 -0.08
C LEU A 56 6.79 2.84 -1.31
N LEU A 57 5.99 3.83 -1.73
CA LEU A 57 5.19 3.75 -2.95
C LEU A 57 6.06 3.54 -4.20
N ASN A 58 7.17 4.25 -4.32
CA ASN A 58 8.08 4.11 -5.45
C ASN A 58 8.74 2.72 -5.50
N ALA A 59 8.95 2.09 -4.34
CA ALA A 59 9.46 0.72 -4.23
C ALA A 59 8.35 -0.35 -4.36
N THR A 60 7.08 0.04 -4.39
CA THR A 60 5.95 -0.88 -4.51
C THR A 60 5.84 -1.44 -5.93
N GLN A 61 5.77 -2.76 -6.04
CA GLN A 61 5.65 -3.48 -7.32
C GLN A 61 4.20 -3.77 -7.71
N GLU A 62 3.32 -3.89 -6.73
CA GLU A 62 1.88 -3.99 -6.92
C GLU A 62 1.15 -3.67 -5.62
N ALA A 63 -0.10 -3.24 -5.74
CA ALA A 63 -1.02 -3.14 -4.64
C ALA A 63 -2.26 -4.00 -4.87
N VAL A 64 -2.71 -4.70 -3.85
CA VAL A 64 -4.00 -5.40 -3.81
C VAL A 64 -4.98 -4.50 -3.07
N VAL A 65 -6.08 -4.15 -3.71
CA VAL A 65 -7.15 -3.33 -3.13
C VAL A 65 -8.33 -4.25 -2.83
N LEU A 66 -8.64 -4.38 -1.55
CA LEU A 66 -9.79 -5.11 -1.03
C LEU A 66 -10.38 -4.30 0.13
N PRO A 67 -11.30 -3.35 -0.13
CA PRO A 67 -11.84 -2.43 0.86
C PRO A 67 -12.24 -3.14 2.19
N PRO A 68 -11.80 -2.65 3.37
CA PRO A 68 -11.04 -1.42 3.62
C PRO A 68 -9.51 -1.62 3.63
N TRP A 69 -9.02 -2.71 3.02
CA TRP A 69 -7.61 -3.11 3.03
C TRP A 69 -6.90 -2.77 1.72
N ILE A 70 -5.70 -2.23 1.86
CA ILE A 70 -4.76 -2.07 0.75
C ILE A 70 -3.48 -2.79 1.13
N LEU A 71 -3.09 -3.81 0.37
CA LEU A 71 -1.83 -4.53 0.58
C LEU A 71 -0.81 -4.08 -0.45
N LEU A 72 0.43 -3.87 -0.04
CA LEU A 72 1.53 -3.43 -0.89
C LEU A 72 2.62 -4.50 -0.92
N ALA A 73 2.99 -4.95 -2.11
CA ALA A 73 4.20 -5.75 -2.31
C ALA A 73 5.37 -4.81 -2.63
N VAL A 74 6.24 -4.60 -1.65
CA VAL A 74 7.34 -3.62 -1.71
C VAL A 74 8.65 -4.34 -1.96
N ARG A 75 9.42 -3.85 -2.95
CA ARG A 75 10.73 -4.40 -3.32
C ARG A 75 11.80 -3.32 -3.17
N PRO A 76 12.32 -3.10 -1.94
CA PRO A 76 13.29 -2.03 -1.69
C PRO A 76 14.65 -2.30 -2.35
N LYS A 77 15.03 -3.58 -2.53
CA LYS A 77 16.27 -4.01 -3.17
C LYS A 77 16.06 -5.30 -3.96
N PRO A 78 16.90 -5.61 -4.98
CA PRO A 78 16.88 -6.92 -5.62
C PRO A 78 17.01 -8.05 -4.59
N GLY A 79 16.12 -9.04 -4.65
CA GLY A 79 16.10 -10.19 -3.73
C GLY A 79 15.41 -9.95 -2.39
N ILE A 80 15.00 -8.72 -2.07
CA ILE A 80 14.31 -8.39 -0.81
C ILE A 80 12.87 -7.97 -1.09
N TRP A 81 11.92 -8.60 -0.40
CA TRP A 81 10.50 -8.29 -0.46
C TRP A 81 9.96 -8.02 0.94
N LEU A 82 9.05 -7.05 1.02
CA LEU A 82 8.27 -6.72 2.20
C LEU A 82 6.81 -6.63 1.78
N TYR A 83 5.91 -7.16 2.60
CA TYR A 83 4.48 -7.08 2.34
C TYR A 83 3.83 -6.31 3.46
N VAL A 84 3.15 -5.23 3.11
CA VAL A 84 2.51 -4.33 4.07
C VAL A 84 1.01 -4.39 3.84
N LYS A 85 0.24 -4.48 4.91
CA LYS A 85 -1.22 -4.36 4.90
C LYS A 85 -1.61 -3.05 5.57
N LEU A 86 -2.39 -2.24 4.86
CA LEU A 86 -2.91 -0.96 5.31
C LEU A 86 -4.41 -1.06 5.51
N ASN A 87 -4.92 -0.52 6.61
CA ASN A 87 -6.34 -0.28 6.80
C ASN A 87 -6.67 1.19 6.49
N VAL A 88 -7.64 1.44 5.61
CA VAL A 88 -8.02 2.82 5.26
C VAL A 88 -8.78 3.50 6.40
N ASP A 89 -9.70 2.79 7.06
CA ASP A 89 -10.57 3.32 8.12
C ASP A 89 -9.78 3.72 9.38
N THR A 90 -8.86 2.86 9.82
CA THR A 90 -8.06 3.06 11.04
C THR A 90 -6.71 3.72 10.77
N LEU A 91 -6.30 3.85 9.50
CA LEU A 91 -4.96 4.27 9.08
C LEU A 91 -3.85 3.48 9.78
N SER A 92 -4.06 2.18 9.99
CA SER A 92 -3.04 1.29 10.55
C SER A 92 -2.22 0.62 9.45
N ALA A 93 -0.97 0.30 9.77
CA ALA A 93 -0.06 -0.42 8.89
C ALA A 93 0.57 -1.59 9.63
N ASP A 94 0.52 -2.77 9.03
CA ASP A 94 1.09 -4.00 9.59
C ASP A 94 1.90 -4.73 8.52
N GLU A 95 2.96 -5.41 8.93
CA GLU A 95 3.68 -6.34 8.05
C GLU A 95 2.90 -7.65 7.98
N VAL A 96 2.82 -8.24 6.79
CA VAL A 96 2.20 -9.55 6.58
C VAL A 96 3.21 -10.52 5.97
N THR A 97 3.00 -11.80 6.24
CA THR A 97 3.78 -12.86 5.64
C THR A 97 3.41 -13.06 4.17
N VAL A 98 4.29 -13.72 3.41
CA VAL A 98 4.03 -14.05 2.00
C VAL A 98 2.74 -14.85 1.81
N PRO A 99 2.47 -15.92 2.59
CA PRO A 99 1.23 -16.68 2.45
C PRO A 99 -0.02 -15.84 2.73
N GLU A 100 0.03 -14.94 3.71
CA GLU A 100 -1.09 -14.03 3.99
C GLU A 100 -1.34 -13.10 2.81
N TYR A 101 -0.29 -12.46 2.27
CA TYR A 101 -0.41 -11.60 1.10
C TYR A 101 -1.02 -12.34 -0.10
N LEU A 102 -0.53 -13.55 -0.41
CA LEU A 102 -1.04 -14.34 -1.51
C LEU A 102 -2.51 -14.70 -1.32
N ARG A 103 -2.93 -15.04 -0.10
CA ARG A 103 -4.35 -15.32 0.20
C ARG A 103 -5.26 -14.13 -0.12
N TYR A 104 -4.87 -12.90 0.23
CA TYR A 104 -5.65 -11.71 -0.15
C TYR A 104 -5.66 -11.49 -1.66
N LYS A 105 -4.54 -11.76 -2.33
CA LYS A 105 -4.45 -11.62 -3.79
C LYS A 105 -5.36 -12.61 -4.51
N GLU A 106 -5.46 -13.84 -4.03
CA GLU A 106 -6.34 -14.88 -4.58
C GLU A 106 -7.82 -14.52 -4.41
N GLN A 107 -8.22 -13.89 -3.29
CA GLN A 107 -9.59 -13.40 -3.08
C GLN A 107 -10.03 -12.36 -4.12
N ILE A 108 -9.09 -11.65 -4.75
CA ILE A 108 -9.43 -10.75 -5.87
C ILE A 108 -9.90 -11.54 -7.09
N VAL A 109 -9.28 -12.69 -7.35
CA VAL A 109 -9.53 -13.52 -8.53
C VAL A 109 -10.78 -14.38 -8.35
N VAL A 110 -10.99 -14.92 -7.15
CA VAL A 110 -12.10 -15.85 -6.86
C VAL A 110 -13.47 -15.16 -6.87
N ASP A 111 -13.55 -13.89 -6.46
CA ASP A 111 -14.82 -13.14 -6.41
C ASP A 111 -15.13 -12.40 -7.73
N GLY A 112 -14.40 -12.72 -8.81
CA GLY A 112 -14.53 -12.10 -10.13
C GLY A 112 -15.27 -12.94 -11.18
N GLU A 113 -15.96 -14.02 -10.76
CA GLU A 113 -16.84 -14.86 -11.60
C GLU A 113 -18.31 -14.42 -11.54
#